data_AF-A0A495JTG1-F1
#
_entry.id   AF-A0A495JTG1-F1
#
_cell.length_a   1.000
_cell.length_b   1.000
_cell.length_c   1.000
_cell.angle_alpha   90.00
_cell.angle_beta   90.00
_cell.angle_gamma   90.00
#
_symmetry.space_group_name_H-M   'P 1'
#
loop_
_entity.id
_entity.type
_entity.pdbx_description
1 polymer ?
#
loop_
_entity_poly.entity_id
_entity_poly.type
_entity_poly.pdbx_seq_one_letter_code
_entity_poly.pdbx_strand_id
1 'polypeptide(L)'
;MRSPDRRAGVLLAVLVAVSGVLVTPSAAWAGDIYVQLSPSTVEAGYLVGIRASCSQNTEPATVESAAFGTVTAQPQDGFLTAAALVPEGTDSGTYRVKLNCPDGRNASTQLNVVAAGRPKRGPATGFGGATGPDAGDLLLGGGIAVTLAGAVLGLIALRRRNGPTPAGGRPAS
;
A
#
# COMPACT_ATOMS: atom_id res chain seq x y z
N MET A 1 34.34 -51.20 10.74
CA MET A 1 33.22 -50.60 10.00
C MET A 1 32.79 -49.32 10.71
N ARG A 2 32.97 -48.15 10.09
CA ARG A 2 32.71 -46.82 10.67
C ARG A 2 31.71 -46.09 9.77
N SER A 3 30.61 -45.68 10.36
CA SER A 3 29.47 -44.98 9.75
C SER A 3 29.88 -43.67 9.06
N PRO A 4 29.31 -43.32 7.88
CA PRO A 4 29.50 -42.00 7.28
C PRO A 4 28.58 -40.95 7.92
N ASP A 5 29.18 -39.78 8.18
CA ASP A 5 28.62 -38.63 8.88
C ASP A 5 27.43 -37.97 8.17
N ARG A 6 26.33 -37.80 8.91
CA ARG A 6 25.08 -37.10 8.53
C ARG A 6 25.21 -35.57 8.37
N ARG A 7 26.43 -35.02 8.36
CA ARG A 7 26.67 -33.57 8.44
C ARG A 7 26.66 -32.85 7.08
N ALA A 8 26.74 -33.58 5.98
CA ALA A 8 26.82 -32.99 4.64
C ALA A 8 25.46 -32.60 4.03
N GLY A 9 24.34 -33.10 4.58
CA GLY A 9 23.02 -32.90 3.95
C GLY A 9 22.30 -31.59 4.28
N VAL A 10 22.71 -30.90 5.35
CA VAL A 10 21.93 -29.74 5.87
C VAL A 10 22.35 -28.42 5.19
N LEU A 11 23.55 -28.33 4.64
CA LEU A 11 24.06 -27.09 4.06
C LEU A 11 23.49 -26.76 2.66
N LEU A 12 22.85 -27.72 1.98
CA LEU A 12 22.27 -27.48 0.65
C LEU A 12 20.81 -26.98 0.68
N ALA A 13 20.13 -27.05 1.83
CA ALA A 13 18.70 -26.70 1.91
C ALA A 13 18.42 -25.22 2.22
N VAL A 14 19.41 -24.44 2.65
CA VAL A 14 19.22 -23.04 3.07
C VAL A 14 19.27 -22.03 1.92
N LEU A 15 19.83 -22.40 0.76
CA LEU A 15 20.00 -21.48 -0.38
C LEU A 15 18.78 -21.37 -1.32
N VAL A 16 17.73 -22.19 -1.14
CA VAL A 16 16.55 -22.18 -2.05
C VAL A 16 15.36 -21.37 -1.49
N ALA A 17 15.39 -20.96 -0.22
CA ALA A 17 14.27 -20.27 0.43
C ALA A 17 14.23 -18.73 0.23
N VAL A 18 15.22 -18.12 -0.43
CA VAL A 18 15.36 -16.64 -0.56
C VAL A 18 14.93 -16.12 -1.95
N SER A 19 14.56 -16.98 -2.89
CA SER A 19 14.30 -16.58 -4.29
C SER A 19 12.83 -16.30 -4.64
N GLY A 20 11.89 -16.50 -3.71
CA GLY A 20 10.44 -16.51 -4.02
C GLY A 20 9.69 -15.19 -3.88
N VAL A 21 10.30 -14.11 -3.38
CA VAL A 21 9.56 -12.89 -2.94
C VAL A 21 9.51 -11.78 -4.01
N LEU A 22 10.11 -11.96 -5.19
CA LEU A 22 10.20 -10.88 -6.20
C LEU A 22 9.22 -10.99 -7.38
N VAL A 23 8.16 -11.78 -7.28
CA VAL A 23 7.02 -11.64 -8.21
C VAL A 23 6.14 -10.50 -7.71
N THR A 24 6.61 -9.26 -7.87
CA THR A 24 5.70 -8.12 -7.83
C THR A 24 4.81 -8.24 -9.05
N PRO A 25 3.47 -8.30 -8.93
CA PRO A 25 2.62 -8.15 -10.09
C PRO A 25 2.95 -6.78 -10.70
N SER A 26 3.52 -6.77 -11.91
CA SER A 26 3.61 -5.54 -12.67
C SER A 26 2.18 -5.05 -12.86
N ALA A 27 1.83 -3.92 -12.23
CA ALA A 27 0.64 -3.19 -12.61
C ALA A 27 0.72 -3.00 -14.12
N ALA A 28 -0.19 -3.65 -14.86
CA ALA A 28 -0.29 -3.48 -16.29
C ALA A 28 -0.50 -1.99 -16.52
N TRP A 29 0.51 -1.35 -17.12
CA TRP A 29 0.48 0.06 -17.40
C TRP A 29 -0.77 0.34 -18.21
N ALA A 30 -1.54 1.31 -17.72
CA ALA A 30 -2.67 1.87 -18.40
C ALA A 30 -2.31 2.02 -19.87
N GLY A 31 -3.06 1.34 -20.74
CA GLY A 31 -2.97 1.62 -22.17
C GLY A 31 -3.14 3.11 -22.37
N ASP A 32 -2.55 3.66 -23.43
CA ASP A 32 -2.64 5.08 -23.81
C ASP A 32 -4.10 5.59 -23.89
N ILE A 33 -5.05 4.66 -23.88
CA ILE A 33 -6.49 4.85 -23.89
C ILE A 33 -7.06 4.48 -22.52
N TYR A 34 -7.63 5.46 -21.84
CA TYR A 34 -8.26 5.27 -20.54
C TYR A 34 -9.47 6.18 -20.37
N VAL A 35 -10.34 5.81 -19.42
CA VAL A 35 -11.45 6.64 -18.96
C VAL A 35 -11.48 6.63 -17.44
N GLN A 36 -11.50 7.83 -16.87
CA GLN A 36 -11.51 8.09 -15.43
C GLN A 36 -12.74 8.92 -15.07
N LEU A 37 -13.31 8.58 -13.92
CA LEU A 37 -14.48 9.25 -13.35
C LEU A 37 -14.07 9.92 -12.06
N SER A 38 -14.46 11.19 -11.93
CA SER A 38 -14.16 12.02 -10.76
C SER A 38 -15.46 12.66 -10.28
N PRO A 39 -16.07 12.16 -9.20
CA PRO A 39 -15.71 10.96 -8.42
C PRO A 39 -16.22 9.64 -9.06
N SER A 40 -15.64 8.50 -8.68
CA SER A 40 -16.09 7.16 -9.12
C SER A 40 -17.34 6.65 -8.37
N THR A 41 -17.74 7.35 -7.31
CA THR A 41 -18.95 7.08 -6.52
C THR A 41 -19.75 8.37 -6.39
N VAL A 42 -21.02 8.34 -6.79
CA VAL A 42 -21.93 9.51 -6.80
C VAL A 42 -23.31 9.12 -6.30
N GLU A 43 -24.02 10.09 -5.73
CA GLU A 43 -25.46 9.96 -5.49
C GLU A 43 -26.23 10.26 -6.79
N ALA A 44 -27.42 9.69 -6.92
CA ALA A 44 -28.36 10.09 -7.96
C ALA A 44 -28.68 11.60 -7.84
N GLY A 45 -28.75 12.32 -8.96
CA GLY A 45 -28.94 13.77 -9.01
C GLY A 45 -27.67 14.61 -9.09
N TYR A 46 -26.47 14.00 -9.06
CA TYR A 46 -25.20 14.71 -9.09
C TYR A 46 -24.47 14.64 -10.44
N LEU A 47 -23.60 15.62 -10.68
CA LEU A 47 -22.69 15.66 -11.82
C LEU A 47 -21.44 14.82 -11.55
N VAL A 48 -21.06 14.02 -12.54
CA VAL A 48 -19.78 13.30 -12.57
C VAL A 48 -18.87 13.90 -13.64
N GLY A 49 -17.63 14.20 -13.26
CA GLY A 49 -16.58 14.59 -14.19
C GLY A 49 -16.00 13.36 -14.89
N ILE A 50 -15.88 13.43 -16.20
CA ILE A 50 -15.32 12.38 -17.05
C ILE A 50 -14.04 12.91 -17.66
N ARG A 51 -12.93 12.19 -17.43
CA ARG A 51 -11.64 12.46 -18.08
C ARG A 51 -11.20 11.20 -18.82
N ALA A 52 -11.03 11.33 -20.12
CA ALA A 52 -10.61 10.26 -21.00
C ALA A 52 -9.34 10.64 -21.75
N SER A 53 -8.63 9.62 -22.22
CA SER A 53 -7.58 9.75 -23.22
C SER A 53 -7.84 8.69 -24.27
N CYS A 54 -7.76 9.10 -25.53
CA CYS A 54 -7.65 8.24 -26.70
C CYS A 54 -6.22 8.37 -27.24
N SER A 55 -5.88 7.63 -28.30
CA SER A 55 -4.55 7.76 -28.91
C SER A 55 -4.32 9.07 -29.65
N GLN A 56 -5.40 9.69 -30.13
CA GLN A 56 -5.41 11.05 -30.61
C GLN A 56 -6.51 11.79 -29.86
N ASN A 57 -6.15 12.82 -29.11
CA ASN A 57 -7.06 13.61 -28.28
C ASN A 57 -7.53 14.88 -29.02
N THR A 58 -7.42 14.92 -30.34
CA THR A 58 -7.78 16.07 -31.18
C THR A 58 -9.23 16.03 -31.63
N GLU A 59 -9.87 14.86 -31.57
CA GLU A 59 -11.24 14.63 -31.99
C GLU A 59 -12.14 14.28 -30.80
N PRO A 60 -13.43 14.67 -30.84
CA PRO A 60 -14.37 14.31 -29.80
C PRO A 60 -14.62 12.79 -29.77
N ALA A 61 -14.80 12.25 -28.56
CA ALA A 61 -15.12 10.84 -28.34
C ALA A 61 -16.47 10.69 -27.63
N THR A 62 -17.09 9.51 -27.72
CA THR A 62 -18.37 9.24 -27.07
C THR A 62 -18.18 8.39 -25.83
N VAL A 63 -18.88 8.75 -24.76
CA VAL A 63 -18.90 8.01 -23.49
C VAL A 63 -20.33 7.61 -23.19
N GLU A 64 -20.54 6.33 -22.94
CA GLU A 64 -21.87 5.75 -22.74
C GLU A 64 -21.93 5.00 -21.41
N SER A 65 -23.05 5.15 -20.71
CA SER A 65 -23.37 4.43 -19.48
C SER A 65 -24.87 4.33 -19.28
N ALA A 66 -25.34 3.22 -18.70
CA ALA A 66 -26.74 3.11 -18.30
C ALA A 66 -27.13 4.05 -17.13
N ALA A 67 -26.16 4.65 -16.43
CA ALA A 67 -26.42 5.60 -15.34
C ALA A 67 -26.78 7.01 -15.82
N PHE A 68 -26.24 7.46 -16.97
CA PHE A 68 -26.36 8.85 -17.45
C PHE A 68 -26.64 8.96 -18.96
N GLY A 69 -26.69 7.84 -19.68
CA GLY A 69 -26.85 7.80 -21.14
C GLY A 69 -25.53 8.03 -21.89
N THR A 70 -25.62 8.74 -23.01
CA THR A 70 -24.49 9.01 -23.91
C THR A 70 -24.09 10.48 -23.86
N VAL A 71 -22.80 10.74 -23.66
CA VAL A 71 -22.23 12.09 -23.57
C VAL A 71 -20.98 12.18 -24.45
N THR A 72 -20.78 13.33 -25.10
CA THR A 72 -19.62 13.59 -25.95
C THR A 72 -18.51 14.26 -25.13
N ALA A 73 -17.34 13.63 -25.06
CA ALA A 73 -16.14 14.17 -24.45
C ALA A 73 -15.35 15.02 -25.46
N GLN A 74 -15.00 16.23 -25.04
CA GLN A 74 -14.35 17.23 -25.89
C GLN A 74 -12.86 17.35 -25.57
N PRO A 75 -12.00 17.58 -26.57
CA PRO A 75 -10.59 17.90 -26.36
C PRO A 75 -10.38 19.11 -25.44
N GLN A 76 -9.66 18.92 -24.33
CA GLN A 76 -9.20 19.95 -23.41
C GLN A 76 -7.81 19.60 -22.87
N ASP A 77 -6.84 20.51 -23.06
CA ASP A 77 -5.48 20.41 -22.51
C ASP A 77 -4.77 19.06 -22.77
N GLY A 78 -4.99 18.49 -23.96
CA GLY A 78 -4.39 17.21 -24.36
C GLY A 78 -5.12 15.96 -23.86
N PHE A 79 -6.30 16.11 -23.25
CA PHE A 79 -7.19 15.03 -22.81
C PHE A 79 -8.61 15.25 -23.35
N LEU A 80 -9.49 14.29 -23.16
CA LEU A 80 -10.91 14.41 -23.48
C LEU A 80 -11.69 14.59 -22.17
N THR A 81 -12.49 15.64 -22.08
CA THR A 81 -13.24 15.98 -20.86
C THR A 81 -14.73 16.09 -21.16
N ALA A 82 -15.56 15.57 -20.26
CA ALA A 82 -17.01 15.71 -20.27
C ALA A 82 -17.55 15.82 -18.84
N ALA A 83 -18.78 16.30 -18.72
CA ALA A 83 -19.56 16.21 -17.49
C ALA A 83 -20.90 15.53 -17.83
N ALA A 84 -21.33 14.60 -16.98
CA ALA A 84 -22.59 13.91 -17.13
C ALA A 84 -23.42 14.04 -15.86
N LEU A 85 -24.72 14.30 -16.00
CA LEU A 85 -25.67 14.30 -14.89
C LEU A 85 -26.21 12.88 -14.71
N VAL A 86 -26.11 12.35 -13.49
CA VAL A 86 -26.83 11.11 -13.12
C VAL A 86 -28.24 11.52 -12.70
N PRO A 87 -29.31 11.08 -13.39
CA PRO A 87 -30.68 11.40 -13.02
C PRO A 87 -31.04 10.96 -11.59
N GLU A 88 -31.93 11.69 -10.91
CA GLU A 88 -32.39 11.36 -9.54
C GLU A 88 -33.14 10.02 -9.45
N GLY A 89 -33.71 9.55 -10.56
CA GLY A 89 -34.41 8.27 -10.65
C GLY A 89 -33.52 7.07 -10.95
N THR A 90 -32.20 7.24 -11.03
CA THR A 90 -31.25 6.14 -11.27
C THR A 90 -31.12 5.27 -10.03
N ASP A 91 -31.32 3.96 -10.18
CA ASP A 91 -31.15 3.00 -9.10
C ASP A 91 -29.72 2.99 -8.53
N SER A 92 -29.57 2.66 -7.25
CA SER A 92 -28.25 2.44 -6.67
C SER A 92 -27.63 1.16 -7.22
N GLY A 93 -26.39 1.22 -7.69
CA GLY A 93 -25.69 0.07 -8.25
C GLY A 93 -24.39 0.44 -8.94
N THR A 94 -23.69 -0.56 -9.44
CA THR A 94 -22.46 -0.38 -10.22
C THR A 94 -22.78 -0.38 -11.71
N TYR A 95 -22.49 0.74 -12.37
CA TYR A 95 -22.73 0.96 -13.78
C TYR A 95 -21.40 0.94 -14.54
N ARG A 96 -21.39 0.25 -15.68
CA ARG A 96 -20.23 0.23 -16.57
C ARG A 96 -20.26 1.48 -17.46
N VAL A 97 -19.17 2.23 -17.45
CA VAL A 97 -18.95 3.36 -18.34
C VAL A 97 -18.02 2.91 -19.45
N LYS A 98 -18.43 3.08 -20.69
CA LYS A 98 -17.67 2.73 -21.88
C LYS A 98 -17.26 3.99 -22.63
N LEU A 99 -15.97 4.15 -22.86
CA LEU A 99 -15.41 5.12 -23.79
C LEU A 99 -15.31 4.48 -25.17
N ASN A 100 -15.77 5.19 -26.19
CA ASN A 100 -15.62 4.82 -27.59
C ASN A 100 -14.85 5.92 -28.31
N CYS A 101 -13.61 5.60 -28.68
CA CYS A 101 -12.75 6.50 -29.41
C CYS A 101 -13.08 6.47 -30.92
N PRO A 102 -12.79 7.56 -31.67
CA PRO A 102 -13.07 7.63 -33.10
C PRO A 102 -12.26 6.62 -33.94
N ASP A 103 -11.13 6.16 -33.41
CA ASP A 103 -10.27 5.12 -34.00
C ASP A 103 -10.80 3.68 -33.76
N GLY A 104 -11.97 3.52 -33.16
CA GLY A 104 -12.61 2.24 -32.88
C GLY A 104 -12.08 1.53 -31.62
N ARG A 105 -11.10 2.11 -30.93
CA ARG A 105 -10.63 1.58 -29.65
C ARG A 105 -11.57 1.99 -28.53
N ASN A 106 -11.59 1.19 -27.47
CA ASN A 106 -12.50 1.40 -26.35
C ASN A 106 -11.79 1.16 -25.02
N ALA A 107 -12.28 1.87 -24.01
CA ALA A 107 -11.89 1.66 -22.62
C ALA A 107 -13.16 1.58 -21.78
N SER A 108 -13.08 0.91 -20.64
CA SER A 108 -14.22 0.84 -19.72
C SER A 108 -13.78 1.04 -18.29
N THR A 109 -14.65 1.68 -17.53
CA THR A 109 -14.50 1.90 -16.09
C THR A 109 -15.85 1.69 -15.40
N GLN A 110 -15.86 1.78 -14.07
CA GLN A 110 -17.05 1.54 -13.27
C GLN A 110 -17.42 2.81 -12.49
N LEU A 111 -18.70 3.17 -12.57
CA LEU A 111 -19.32 4.21 -11.76
C LEU A 111 -20.20 3.54 -10.71
N ASN A 112 -20.03 3.88 -9.45
CA ASN A 112 -20.91 3.41 -8.39
C ASN A 112 -21.95 4.48 -8.04
N VAL A 113 -23.21 4.20 -8.29
CA VAL A 113 -24.32 5.06 -7.88
C VAL A 113 -24.80 4.57 -6.53
N VAL A 114 -24.76 5.44 -5.53
CA VAL A 114 -25.28 5.15 -4.19
C VAL A 114 -26.65 5.78 -4.03
N ALA A 115 -27.51 5.15 -3.22
CA ALA A 115 -28.77 5.76 -2.82
C ALA A 115 -28.47 7.07 -2.08
N ALA A 116 -29.25 8.11 -2.38
CA ALA A 116 -29.13 9.40 -1.71
C ALA A 116 -29.26 9.20 -0.19
N GLY A 117 -28.19 9.49 0.55
CA GLY A 117 -28.10 9.16 1.97
C GLY A 117 -26.74 9.54 2.54
N ARG A 118 -26.76 10.22 3.70
CA ARG A 118 -25.56 10.85 4.30
C ARG A 118 -24.30 9.97 4.16
N PRO A 119 -23.21 10.46 3.54
CA PRO A 119 -21.97 9.72 3.45
C PRO A 119 -21.49 9.35 4.85
N LYS A 120 -21.36 8.06 5.12
CA LYS A 120 -20.75 7.58 6.36
C LYS A 120 -19.27 7.97 6.29
N ARG A 121 -18.91 8.96 7.10
CA ARG A 121 -17.53 9.41 7.34
C ARG A 121 -16.62 8.17 7.49
N GLY A 122 -15.57 8.11 6.68
CA GLY A 122 -14.69 6.94 6.59
C GLY A 122 -14.06 6.53 7.93
N PRO A 123 -13.47 5.32 8.01
CA PRO A 123 -12.98 4.75 9.26
C PRO A 123 -12.03 5.73 9.94
N ALA A 124 -12.33 6.08 11.19
CA ALA A 124 -11.44 6.85 12.03
C ALA A 124 -10.20 6.00 12.35
N THR A 125 -9.25 5.91 11.42
CA THR A 125 -7.89 5.42 11.70
C THR A 125 -7.12 6.48 12.48
N GLY A 126 -7.68 6.90 13.61
CA GLY A 126 -6.97 7.64 14.63
C GLY A 126 -6.18 6.66 15.47
N PHE A 127 -4.90 6.46 15.14
CA PHE A 127 -3.94 5.69 15.96
C PHE A 127 -3.54 6.43 17.27
N GLY A 128 -4.46 7.15 17.91
CA GLY A 128 -4.18 8.02 19.05
C GLY A 128 -4.41 7.41 20.44
N GLY A 129 -4.54 6.09 20.57
CA GLY A 129 -5.01 5.44 21.79
C GLY A 129 -4.07 4.39 22.37
N ALA A 130 -2.79 4.71 22.55
CA ALA A 130 -1.86 3.84 23.28
C ALA A 130 -1.66 4.25 24.75
N THR A 131 -2.54 5.06 25.32
CA THR A 131 -2.53 5.40 26.75
C THR A 131 -3.41 4.43 27.54
N GLY A 132 -3.07 3.15 27.50
CA GLY A 132 -3.53 2.20 28.51
C GLY A 132 -2.63 2.34 29.75
N PRO A 133 -3.16 2.23 30.98
CA PRO A 133 -2.36 2.32 32.22
C PRO A 133 -1.20 1.32 32.25
N ASP A 134 -1.31 0.21 31.52
CA ASP A 134 -0.30 -0.85 31.47
C ASP A 134 0.93 -0.51 30.59
N ALA A 135 0.79 0.41 29.63
CA ALA A 135 1.91 0.85 28.79
C ALA A 135 2.90 1.72 29.57
N GLY A 136 2.40 2.50 30.54
CA GLY A 136 3.24 3.29 31.45
C GLY A 136 4.05 2.42 32.41
N ASP A 137 3.45 1.33 32.91
CA ASP A 137 4.10 0.43 33.86
C ASP A 137 5.20 -0.43 33.20
N LEU A 138 4.99 -0.86 31.95
CA LEU A 138 6.02 -1.56 31.15
C LEU A 138 7.21 -0.67 30.79
N LEU A 139 6.96 0.59 30.43
CA LEU A 139 8.03 1.55 30.12
C LEU A 139 8.81 1.97 31.37
N LEU A 140 8.13 2.17 32.49
CA LEU A 140 8.75 2.57 33.75
C LEU A 140 9.49 1.38 34.41
N GLY A 141 8.86 0.21 34.49
CA GLY A 141 9.45 -1.01 35.05
C GLY A 141 10.60 -1.55 34.19
N GLY A 142 10.40 -1.60 32.86
CA GLY A 142 11.43 -2.06 31.92
C GLY A 142 12.68 -1.19 31.90
N GLY A 143 12.51 0.14 31.95
CA GLY A 143 13.64 1.08 31.97
C GLY A 143 14.53 0.98 33.21
N ILE A 144 13.92 0.80 34.39
CA ILE A 144 14.66 0.67 35.67
C ILE A 144 15.48 -0.62 35.70
N ALA A 145 14.88 -1.74 35.28
CA ALA A 145 15.55 -3.05 35.30
C ALA A 145 16.82 -3.07 34.44
N VAL A 146 16.77 -2.50 33.24
CA VAL A 146 17.92 -2.44 32.32
C VAL A 146 19.04 -1.57 32.89
N THR A 147 18.70 -0.43 33.50
CA THR A 147 19.69 0.51 34.06
C THR A 147 20.46 -0.10 35.24
N LEU A 148 19.76 -0.80 36.13
CA LEU A 148 20.38 -1.47 37.28
C LEU A 148 21.29 -2.63 36.83
N ALA A 149 20.83 -3.44 35.87
CA ALA A 149 21.64 -4.52 35.32
C ALA A 149 22.94 -3.99 34.69
N GLY A 150 22.85 -2.90 33.91
CA GLY A 150 24.02 -2.23 33.32
C GLY A 150 24.98 -1.69 34.38
N ALA A 151 24.47 -1.06 35.44
CA ALA A 151 25.30 -0.51 36.52
C ALA A 151 26.07 -1.60 37.28
N VAL A 152 25.42 -2.72 37.61
CA VAL A 152 26.05 -3.84 38.32
C VAL A 152 27.15 -4.48 37.46
N LEU A 153 26.86 -4.73 36.17
CA LEU A 153 27.84 -5.27 35.24
C LEU A 153 29.03 -4.31 35.04
N GLY A 154 28.77 -3.01 34.96
CA GLY A 154 29.80 -1.97 34.91
C GLY A 154 30.71 -2.01 36.14
N LEU A 155 30.15 -2.05 37.35
CA LEU A 155 30.93 -2.13 38.59
C LEU A 155 31.78 -3.40 38.69
N ILE A 156 31.26 -4.54 38.23
CA ILE A 156 32.03 -5.80 38.20
C ILE A 156 33.20 -5.71 37.22
N ALA A 157 32.98 -5.14 36.02
CA ALA A 157 34.06 -4.92 35.05
C ALA A 157 35.14 -3.97 35.59
N LEU A 158 34.74 -2.92 36.31
CA LEU A 158 35.64 -1.97 36.97
C LEU A 158 36.49 -2.61 38.08
N ARG A 159 35.95 -3.61 38.80
CA ARG A 159 36.71 -4.35 39.81
C ARG A 159 37.71 -5.33 39.19
N ARG A 160 37.38 -5.93 38.04
CA ARG A 160 38.27 -6.89 37.35
C ARG A 160 39.49 -6.22 36.72
N ARG A 161 39.38 -4.96 36.28
CA ARG A 161 40.50 -4.21 35.68
C ARG A 161 41.54 -3.70 36.69
N ASN A 162 41.22 -3.72 37.99
CA ASN A 162 42.14 -3.34 39.07
C ASN A 162 42.88 -4.56 39.67
N GLY A 163 42.94 -5.69 38.95
CA GLY A 163 43.77 -6.84 39.32
C GLY A 163 45.27 -6.57 39.13
N PRO A 164 46.16 -7.13 39.96
CA PRO A 164 47.54 -6.65 40.16
C PRO A 164 48.45 -6.81 38.94
N THR A 165 49.33 -5.83 38.75
CA THR A 165 50.46 -5.79 37.81
C THR A 165 51.16 -7.16 37.67
N PRO A 166 51.28 -7.73 36.46
CA PRO A 166 52.00 -8.98 36.28
C PRO A 166 53.51 -8.72 36.35
N ALA A 167 54.10 -9.12 37.47
CA ALA A 167 55.55 -9.24 37.62
C ALA A 167 56.01 -10.62 37.17
N GLY A 168 57.02 -10.64 36.29
CA GLY A 168 57.84 -11.82 36.01
C GLY A 168 57.18 -12.83 35.04
N GLY A 169 57.91 -13.45 34.12
CA GLY A 169 59.35 -13.54 34.03
C GLY A 169 59.73 -14.86 33.38
N ARG A 170 60.25 -14.74 32.16
CA ARG A 170 61.23 -15.58 31.47
C ARG A 170 60.84 -17.01 30.99
N PRO A 171 61.36 -17.40 29.81
CA PRO A 171 61.13 -18.69 29.17
C PRO A 171 62.27 -19.69 29.41
N ALA A 172 61.98 -20.97 29.20
CA ALA A 172 62.91 -22.05 28.87
C ALA A 172 62.07 -23.24 28.38
N SER A 173 62.42 -24.09 27.44
CA SER A 173 63.49 -24.18 26.42
C SER A 173 63.04 -25.32 25.49
#